data_AF-A0A934ZN98-F1
#
_entry.id   AF-A0A934ZN98-F1
#
_cell.length_a   1.000
_cell.length_b   1.000
_cell.length_c   1.000
_cell.angle_alpha   90.00
_cell.angle_beta   90.00
_cell.angle_gamma   90.00
#
_symmetry.space_group_name_H-M   'P 1'
#
loop_
_entity.id
_entity.type
_entity.pdbx_description
1 polymer ?
#
loop_
_entity_poly.entity_id
_entity_poly.type
_entity_poly.pdbx_seq_one_letter_code
_entity_poly.pdbx_strand_id
1 'polypeptide(L)'
;MRASLAEGYLLLKDEARASALIESTIDAALSGELNHTERYDAGAAALSALRHWPMETRLPQVRRLLQGLDRFTDAYTASAQRIYETFKVLMLERIVDTVADDVTFESDTVRGYLDEDEQSLRRRIIADWRSACGR
;
A
#
# COMPACT_ATOMS: atom_id res chain seq x y z
N MET A 1 8.86 5.36 13.10
CA MET A 1 10.29 5.68 13.36
C MET A 1 11.23 4.94 12.43
N ARG A 2 11.14 3.61 12.26
CA ARG A 2 12.04 2.82 11.38
C ARG A 2 12.00 3.25 9.91
N ALA A 3 10.82 3.48 9.34
CA ALA A 3 10.68 3.97 7.96
C ALA A 3 11.30 5.35 7.73
N SER A 4 11.10 6.31 8.67
CA SER A 4 11.73 7.64 8.60
C SER A 4 13.26 7.56 8.71
N LEU A 5 13.79 6.61 9.48
CA LEU A 5 15.23 6.35 9.53
C LEU A 5 15.76 5.74 8.22
N ALA A 6 14.97 4.89 7.55
CA ALA A 6 15.34 4.32 6.26
C ALA A 6 15.49 5.41 5.18
N GLU A 7 14.58 6.39 5.15
CA GLU A 7 14.68 7.54 4.26
C GLU A 7 15.96 8.37 4.53
N GLY A 8 16.31 8.57 5.81
CA GLY A 8 17.57 9.21 6.19
C GLY A 8 18.81 8.44 5.70
N TYR A 9 18.83 7.11 5.82
CA TYR A 9 19.94 6.30 5.30
C TYR A 9 20.02 6.31 3.77
N LEU A 10 18.89 6.38 3.07
CA LEU A 10 18.85 6.53 1.62
C LEU A 10 19.50 7.85 1.18
N LEU A 11 19.21 8.96 1.88
CA LEU A 11 19.86 10.25 1.64
C LEU A 11 21.37 10.20 1.89
N LEU A 12 21.81 9.37 2.84
CA LEU A 12 23.22 9.11 3.14
C LEU A 12 23.88 8.06 2.22
N LYS A 13 23.16 7.55 1.20
CA LYS A 13 23.62 6.50 0.27
C LYS A 13 23.93 5.15 0.95
N ASP A 14 23.43 4.92 2.16
CA ASP A 14 23.50 3.61 2.85
C ASP A 14 22.25 2.77 2.51
N GLU A 15 22.21 2.32 1.26
CA GLU A 15 21.07 1.57 0.71
C GLU A 15 20.84 0.24 1.43
N ALA A 16 21.92 -0.46 1.83
CA ALA A 16 21.80 -1.73 2.53
C ALA A 16 21.05 -1.57 3.86
N ARG A 17 21.40 -0.54 4.64
CA ARG A 17 20.76 -0.28 5.93
C ARG A 17 19.35 0.27 5.79
N ALA A 18 19.11 1.10 4.78
CA ALA A 18 17.77 1.58 4.46
C ALA A 18 16.85 0.42 4.07
N SER A 19 17.32 -0.49 3.20
CA SER A 19 16.57 -1.69 2.79
C SER A 19 16.22 -2.59 3.98
N ALA A 20 17.20 -2.88 4.85
CA ALA A 20 16.97 -3.72 6.03
C ALA A 20 15.91 -3.12 6.99
N LEU A 21 15.88 -1.79 7.14
CA LEU A 21 14.88 -1.11 7.95
C LEU A 21 13.48 -1.17 7.32
N ILE A 22 13.39 -1.04 5.99
CA ILE A 22 12.13 -1.19 5.25
C ILE A 22 11.61 -2.62 5.41
N GLU A 23 12.46 -3.63 5.17
CA GLU A 23 12.09 -5.05 5.30
C GLU A 23 11.60 -5.37 6.71
N SER A 24 12.33 -4.94 7.74
CA SER A 24 11.90 -5.12 9.14
C SER A 24 10.56 -4.44 9.45
N THR A 25 10.27 -3.32 8.79
CA THR A 25 8.99 -2.60 8.96
C THR A 25 7.84 -3.37 8.30
N ILE A 26 8.08 -3.93 7.11
CA ILE A 26 7.11 -4.78 6.40
C ILE A 26 6.85 -6.06 7.19
N ASP A 27 7.89 -6.68 7.72
CA ASP A 27 7.78 -7.88 8.55
C ASP A 27 6.90 -7.61 9.77
N ALA A 28 7.08 -6.48 10.45
CA ALA A 28 6.24 -6.08 11.57
C ALA A 28 4.78 -5.79 11.16
N ALA A 29 4.55 -5.13 10.01
CA ALA A 29 3.20 -4.89 9.50
C ALA A 29 2.44 -6.20 9.21
N LEU A 30 3.18 -7.21 8.74
CA LEU A 30 2.64 -8.53 8.42
C LEU A 30 2.68 -9.50 9.61
N SER A 31 3.42 -9.20 10.68
CA SER A 31 3.54 -10.05 11.87
C SER A 31 2.26 -10.03 12.68
N GLY A 32 1.93 -11.08 13.42
CA GLY A 32 0.76 -11.15 14.30
C GLY A 32 0.77 -10.16 15.48
N GLU A 33 1.84 -9.38 15.65
CA GLU A 33 2.18 -8.72 16.91
C GLU A 33 1.62 -7.30 17.05
N LEU A 34 1.44 -6.61 15.93
CA LEU A 34 0.89 -5.25 15.90
C LEU A 34 -0.64 -5.25 15.91
N ASN A 35 -1.23 -4.21 16.51
CA ASN A 35 -2.67 -3.97 16.41
C ASN A 35 -3.06 -3.45 15.01
N HIS A 36 -4.36 -3.38 14.71
CA HIS A 36 -4.84 -3.03 13.36
C HIS A 36 -4.33 -1.68 12.85
N THR A 37 -4.33 -0.65 13.70
CA THR A 37 -3.82 0.69 13.34
C THR A 37 -2.31 0.68 13.14
N GLU A 38 -1.57 0.05 14.05
CA GLU A 38 -0.11 -0.04 13.98
C GLU A 38 0.36 -0.80 12.73
N ARG A 39 -0.39 -1.84 12.31
CA ARG A 39 -0.13 -2.55 11.04
C ARG A 39 -0.25 -1.62 9.86
N TYR A 40 -1.37 -0.90 9.78
CA TYR A 40 -1.63 0.05 8.71
C TYR A 40 -0.53 1.11 8.66
N ASP A 41 -0.20 1.73 9.80
CA ASP A 41 0.83 2.76 9.88
C ASP A 41 2.22 2.23 9.46
N ALA A 42 2.57 1.02 9.87
CA ALA A 42 3.83 0.37 9.47
C ALA A 42 3.88 0.09 7.95
N GLY A 43 2.81 -0.48 7.40
CA GLY A 43 2.69 -0.76 5.96
C GLY A 43 2.73 0.51 5.12
N ALA A 44 1.97 1.53 5.53
CA ALA A 44 1.93 2.84 4.87
C ALA A 44 3.30 3.53 4.89
N ALA A 45 4.00 3.48 6.02
CA ALA A 45 5.31 4.08 6.15
C ALA A 45 6.36 3.35 5.30
N ALA A 46 6.29 2.01 5.21
CA ALA A 46 7.18 1.23 4.34
C ALA A 46 6.96 1.56 2.86
N LEU A 47 5.70 1.67 2.40
CA LEU A 47 5.37 2.05 1.03
C LEU A 47 5.84 3.47 0.69
N SER A 48 5.69 4.41 1.62
CA SER A 48 6.19 5.78 1.47
C SER A 48 7.72 5.79 1.31
N ALA A 49 8.44 5.03 2.15
CA ALA A 49 9.90 4.95 2.07
C ALA A 49 10.38 4.24 0.79
N LEU A 50 9.59 3.31 0.26
CA LEU A 50 9.89 2.59 -0.99
C LEU A 50 9.68 3.42 -2.25
N ARG A 51 8.80 4.43 -2.22
CA ARG A 51 8.37 5.20 -3.40
C ARG A 51 9.52 5.65 -4.29
N HIS A 52 10.63 6.07 -3.70
CA HIS A 52 11.78 6.64 -4.41
C HIS A 52 12.88 5.64 -4.79
N TRP A 53 12.68 4.35 -4.56
CA TRP A 53 13.64 3.30 -4.91
C TRP A 53 13.52 2.87 -6.39
N PRO A 54 14.51 2.18 -6.98
CA PRO A 54 14.31 1.51 -8.27
C PRO A 54 13.17 0.49 -8.23
N MET A 55 12.47 0.29 -9.35
CA MET A 55 11.33 -0.64 -9.43
C MET A 55 11.71 -2.08 -9.05
N GLU A 56 12.93 -2.52 -9.42
CA GLU A 56 13.47 -3.84 -9.08
C GLU A 56 13.52 -4.08 -7.56
N THR A 57 13.74 -3.03 -6.77
CA THR A 57 13.75 -3.08 -5.31
C THR A 57 12.35 -2.94 -4.71
N ARG A 58 11.50 -2.09 -5.30
CA ARG A 58 10.11 -1.87 -4.84
C ARG A 58 9.23 -3.10 -5.01
N LEU A 59 9.26 -3.70 -6.19
CA LEU A 59 8.27 -4.68 -6.63
C LEU A 59 8.17 -5.93 -5.73
N PRO A 60 9.28 -6.54 -5.25
CA PRO A 60 9.19 -7.65 -4.31
C PRO A 60 8.47 -7.29 -3.01
N GLN A 61 8.74 -6.11 -2.47
CA GLN A 61 8.17 -5.65 -1.20
C GLN A 61 6.70 -5.28 -1.34
N VAL A 62 6.33 -4.61 -2.42
CA VAL A 62 4.93 -4.31 -2.76
C VAL A 62 4.12 -5.60 -2.93
N ARG A 63 4.66 -6.61 -3.62
CA ARG A 63 4.00 -7.92 -3.77
C ARG A 63 3.75 -8.61 -2.43
N ARG A 64 4.71 -8.53 -1.49
CA ARG A 64 4.53 -9.11 -0.14
C ARG A 64 3.38 -8.44 0.61
N LEU A 65 3.30 -7.11 0.57
CA LEU A 65 2.19 -6.37 1.19
C LEU A 65 0.85 -6.68 0.53
N LEU A 66 0.81 -6.79 -0.81
CA LEU A 66 -0.39 -7.18 -1.55
C LEU A 66 -0.87 -8.59 -1.20
N GLN A 67 0.03 -9.57 -1.10
CA GLN A 67 -0.29 -10.93 -0.67
C GLN A 67 -0.73 -10.99 0.80
N GLY A 68 -0.29 -10.02 1.61
CA GLY A 68 -0.65 -9.88 3.01
C GLY A 68 -1.87 -9.00 3.27
N LEU A 69 -2.58 -8.55 2.24
CA LEU A 69 -3.61 -7.52 2.35
C LEU A 69 -4.72 -7.87 3.35
N ASP A 70 -5.06 -9.15 3.49
CA ASP A 70 -6.07 -9.62 4.42
C ASP A 70 -5.76 -9.31 5.90
N ARG A 71 -4.51 -9.00 6.23
CA ARG A 71 -4.08 -8.60 7.58
C ARG A 71 -4.39 -7.15 7.92
N PHE A 72 -4.68 -6.31 6.93
CA PHE A 72 -4.97 -4.88 7.09
C PHE A 72 -6.47 -4.67 7.31
N THR A 73 -7.00 -5.31 8.35
CA THR A 73 -8.39 -5.15 8.75
C THR A 73 -8.57 -3.91 9.62
N ASP A 74 -9.77 -3.35 9.67
CA ASP A 74 -10.09 -2.25 10.58
C ASP A 74 -11.34 -2.50 11.43
N ALA A 75 -11.50 -1.71 12.49
CA ALA A 75 -12.65 -1.77 13.38
C ALA A 75 -13.77 -0.77 12.99
N TYR A 76 -13.57 0.03 11.94
CA TYR A 76 -14.41 1.17 11.59
C TYR A 76 -15.38 0.88 10.43
N THR A 77 -15.11 -0.17 9.66
CA THR A 77 -15.91 -0.57 8.51
C THR A 77 -17.18 -1.27 8.99
N ALA A 78 -18.29 -0.54 8.96
CA ALA A 78 -19.61 -0.98 9.46
C ALA A 78 -20.27 -2.10 8.64
N SER A 79 -19.62 -2.60 7.57
CA SER A 79 -20.17 -3.67 6.73
C SER A 79 -20.05 -5.03 7.44
N ALA A 80 -21.20 -5.67 7.69
CA ALA A 80 -21.27 -7.05 8.17
C ALA A 80 -20.57 -8.05 7.22
N GLN A 81 -20.46 -7.70 5.94
CA GLN A 81 -19.79 -8.50 4.91
C GLN A 81 -18.29 -8.17 4.78
N ARG A 82 -17.77 -7.18 5.55
CA ARG A 82 -16.38 -6.66 5.49
C ARG A 82 -15.87 -6.35 4.07
N ILE A 83 -16.78 -5.93 3.19
CA ILE A 83 -16.43 -5.48 1.84
C ILE A 83 -15.82 -4.08 1.96
N TYR A 84 -14.71 -3.85 1.28
CA TYR A 84 -13.99 -2.57 1.25
C TYR A 84 -13.61 -2.03 2.63
N GLU A 85 -12.97 -2.87 3.44
CA GLU A 85 -12.33 -2.41 4.68
C GLU A 85 -11.39 -1.24 4.38
N THR A 86 -11.58 -0.15 5.12
CA THR A 86 -10.87 1.12 4.98
C THR A 86 -9.37 0.91 4.88
N PHE A 87 -8.78 0.13 5.79
CA PHE A 87 -7.33 -0.10 5.76
C PHE A 87 -6.86 -0.94 4.55
N LYS A 88 -7.68 -1.85 4.03
CA LYS A 88 -7.35 -2.58 2.78
C LYS A 88 -7.38 -1.63 1.59
N VAL A 89 -8.39 -0.78 1.51
CA VAL A 89 -8.53 0.20 0.42
C VAL A 89 -7.36 1.19 0.46
N LEU A 90 -7.08 1.78 1.62
CA LEU A 90 -5.97 2.73 1.78
C LEU A 90 -4.60 2.09 1.50
N MET A 91 -4.40 0.81 1.87
CA MET A 91 -3.18 0.08 1.52
C MET A 91 -3.06 -0.16 0.01
N LEU A 92 -4.16 -0.51 -0.66
CA LEU A 92 -4.18 -0.68 -2.13
C LEU A 92 -3.87 0.63 -2.85
N GLU A 93 -4.48 1.75 -2.43
CA GLU A 93 -4.18 3.08 -2.97
C GLU A 93 -2.68 3.40 -2.85
N ARG A 94 -2.11 3.19 -1.65
CA ARG A 94 -0.68 3.41 -1.44
C ARG A 94 0.20 2.48 -2.27
N ILE A 95 -0.21 1.23 -2.47
CA ILE A 95 0.51 0.28 -3.35
C ILE A 95 0.53 0.82 -4.78
N VAL A 96 -0.59 1.31 -5.28
CA VAL A 96 -0.67 1.93 -6.61
C VAL A 96 0.25 3.14 -6.68
N ASP A 97 0.19 4.06 -5.71
CA ASP A 97 1.05 5.25 -5.65
C ASP A 97 2.55 4.91 -5.61
N THR A 98 2.94 3.83 -4.92
CA THR A 98 4.34 3.39 -4.86
C THR A 98 4.82 2.79 -6.19
N VAL A 99 3.92 2.14 -6.95
CA VAL A 99 4.25 1.50 -8.23
C VAL A 99 4.18 2.49 -9.39
N ALA A 100 3.09 3.24 -9.47
CA ALA A 100 2.81 4.24 -10.50
C ALA A 100 3.32 5.63 -10.10
N ASP A 101 4.45 5.70 -9.41
CA ASP A 101 5.00 6.99 -8.96
C ASP A 101 5.30 7.89 -10.17
N ASP A 102 4.61 9.03 -10.25
CA ASP A 102 4.67 10.02 -11.32
C ASP A 102 6.09 10.51 -11.63
N VAL A 103 7.02 10.43 -10.67
CA VAL A 103 8.44 10.79 -10.88
C VAL A 103 9.18 9.74 -11.72
N THR A 104 8.73 8.49 -11.71
CA THR A 104 9.35 7.38 -12.44
C THR A 104 8.54 6.86 -13.63
N PHE A 105 7.26 7.25 -13.75
CA PHE A 105 6.37 6.85 -14.85
C PHE A 105 5.97 8.07 -15.71
N GLU A 106 6.82 8.44 -16.65
CA GLU A 106 6.55 9.52 -17.62
C GLU A 106 5.79 9.05 -18.89
N SER A 107 5.06 7.93 -18.84
CA SER A 107 4.37 7.40 -20.04
C SER A 107 2.88 7.72 -20.03
N ASP A 108 2.45 8.61 -20.94
CA ASP A 108 1.04 8.97 -21.16
C ASP A 108 0.14 7.74 -21.39
N THR A 109 0.67 6.70 -22.05
CA THR A 109 -0.05 5.44 -22.31
C THR A 109 -0.37 4.69 -21.01
N VAL A 110 0.57 4.64 -20.07
CA VAL A 110 0.36 3.96 -18.78
C VAL A 110 -0.65 4.72 -17.93
N ARG A 111 -0.59 6.06 -17.93
CA ARG A 111 -1.57 6.89 -17.25
C ARG A 111 -2.98 6.68 -17.80
N GLY A 112 -3.13 6.60 -19.13
CA GLY A 112 -4.41 6.27 -19.75
C GLY A 112 -5.00 4.92 -19.31
N TYR A 113 -4.18 3.87 -19.20
CA TYR A 113 -4.63 2.57 -18.70
C TYR A 113 -5.07 2.63 -17.22
N LEU A 114 -4.33 3.36 -16.38
CA LEU A 114 -4.66 3.50 -14.96
C LEU A 114 -5.98 4.28 -14.76
N ASP A 115 -6.21 5.33 -15.54
CA ASP A 115 -7.44 6.12 -15.50
C ASP A 115 -8.68 5.27 -15.89
N GLU A 116 -8.55 4.43 -16.93
CA GLU A 116 -9.63 3.52 -17.35
C GLU A 116 -9.95 2.46 -16.28
N ASP A 117 -8.92 1.85 -15.69
CA ASP A 117 -9.06 0.87 -14.62
C ASP A 117 -9.67 1.49 -13.36
N GLU A 118 -9.26 2.71 -12.99
CA GLU A 118 -9.84 3.45 -11.85
C GLU A 118 -11.35 3.66 -12.05
N GLN A 119 -11.77 4.11 -13.23
CA GLN A 119 -13.20 4.32 -13.52
C GLN A 119 -13.98 3.00 -13.53
N SER A 120 -13.38 1.92 -14.02
CA SER A 120 -13.98 0.57 -13.97
C SER A 120 -14.17 0.11 -12.53
N LEU A 121 -13.13 0.24 -11.70
CA LEU A 121 -13.14 -0.14 -10.30
C LEU A 121 -14.15 0.68 -9.49
N ARG A 122 -14.21 2.00 -9.70
CA ARG A 122 -15.19 2.89 -9.06
C ARG A 122 -16.62 2.43 -9.32
N ARG A 123 -16.95 2.10 -10.58
CA ARG A 123 -18.29 1.59 -10.94
C ARG A 123 -18.63 0.28 -10.23
N ARG A 124 -17.64 -0.62 -10.13
CA ARG A 124 -17.81 -1.89 -9.40
C ARG A 124 -18.02 -1.66 -7.90
N ILE A 125 -17.22 -0.81 -7.25
CA ILE A 125 -17.37 -0.47 -5.82
C ILE A 125 -18.80 0.03 -5.55
N ILE A 126 -19.31 0.94 -6.38
CA ILE A 126 -20.67 1.48 -6.24
C ILE A 126 -21.72 0.37 -6.40
N ALA A 127 -21.55 -0.54 -7.35
CA ALA A 127 -22.47 -1.66 -7.56
C ALA A 127 -22.47 -2.64 -6.36
N ASP A 128 -21.29 -3.02 -5.89
CA ASP A 128 -21.09 -3.90 -4.75
C ASP A 128 -21.68 -3.28 -3.46
N TRP A 129 -21.47 -1.97 -3.25
CA TRP A 129 -22.05 -1.23 -2.13
C TRP A 129 -23.58 -1.18 -2.18
N ARG A 130 -24.17 -0.90 -3.35
CA ARG A 130 -25.64 -0.93 -3.54
C ARG A 130 -26.21 -2.31 -3.21
N SER A 131 -25.52 -3.38 -3.60
CA SER A 131 -25.93 -4.75 -3.32
C SER A 131 -25.83 -5.10 -1.84
N ALA A 132 -24.76 -4.65 -1.16
CA ALA A 132 -24.50 -4.98 0.24
C ALA A 132 -25.36 -4.19 1.23
N CYS A 133 -25.60 -2.90 0.96
CA CYS A 133 -26.23 -1.98 1.92
C CYS A 133 -27.70 -1.67 1.63
N GLY A 134 -28.25 -2.10 0.49
CA GLY A 134 -29.69 -2.01 0.23
C GLY A 134 -30.23 -0.58 0.17
N ARG A 135 -29.50 0.35 -0.48
CA ARG A 135 -29.97 1.51 -1.27
C ARG A 135 -28.81 2.44 -1.58
#